data_AF-A0A553HTU0-F1
#
_entry.id   AF-A0A553HTU0-F1
#
_cell.length_a   1.000
_cell.length_b   1.000
_cell.length_c   1.000
_cell.angle_alpha   90.00
_cell.angle_beta   90.00
_cell.angle_gamma   90.00
#
_symmetry.space_group_name_H-M   'P 1'
#
loop_
_entity.id
_entity.type
_entity.pdbx_description
1 polymer ?
#
loop_
_entity_poly.entity_id
_entity_poly.type
_entity_poly.pdbx_seq_one_letter_code
_entity_poly.pdbx_strand_id
1 'polypeptide(L)'
;MASSDEVEVPVPAPIKVKLSPVEETMVLTLWSRARDAASPNPVLGDIHAQGILDRVDTSSFSPTMFPGDHRYDDYITVRAKQLDQWCKAFLEAHAHEPVAVLHLACGMDLRAMRLQPSCGESVHWIDLDRPEVVNLRRRLIPDPIRAEGENRVWDYRLLGASVSDESWIDEVPQDRPLLVVAEGLFPYLSPEEATTLLRRLVKHASSGQIVMDTVGTILTRYHSFMPLFRGMSVRLKWGVDDGEEVARVHPRLCLAETVLFQDLLPGIFASAAPPCLGILTPVFSLLPSWRTYGMLLRLEF
;
A
#
# COMPACT_ATOMS: atom_id res chain seq x y z
N MET A 1 -8.36 15.16 -57.24
CA MET A 1 -8.74 14.47 -56.00
C MET A 1 -7.53 13.70 -55.52
N ALA A 2 -6.76 14.28 -54.59
CA ALA A 2 -5.60 13.62 -54.00
C ALA A 2 -6.09 12.81 -52.79
N SER A 3 -5.87 11.50 -52.83
CA SER A 3 -6.04 10.61 -51.69
C SER A 3 -4.96 10.95 -50.66
N SER A 4 -5.35 11.42 -49.49
CA SER A 4 -4.47 11.54 -48.34
C SER A 4 -4.32 10.16 -47.73
N ASP A 5 -3.25 9.47 -48.07
CA ASP A 5 -2.80 8.29 -47.32
C ASP A 5 -2.29 8.78 -45.97
N GLU A 6 -3.11 8.64 -44.92
CA GLU A 6 -2.66 8.76 -43.54
C GLU A 6 -1.66 7.64 -43.27
N VAL A 7 -0.39 8.01 -43.16
CA VAL A 7 0.68 7.13 -42.69
C VAL A 7 0.41 6.87 -41.22
N GLU A 8 -0.21 5.73 -40.92
CA GLU A 8 -0.35 5.20 -39.57
C GLU A 8 1.06 4.98 -39.01
N VAL A 9 1.53 5.91 -38.17
CA VAL A 9 2.83 5.79 -37.50
C VAL A 9 2.68 4.64 -36.49
N PRO A 10 3.43 3.53 -36.61
CA PRO A 10 3.34 2.46 -35.64
C PRO A 10 3.77 2.99 -34.28
N VAL A 11 2.85 3.01 -33.32
CA VAL A 11 3.22 3.25 -31.92
C VAL A 11 4.14 2.10 -31.52
N PRO A 12 5.43 2.35 -31.20
CA PRO A 12 6.34 1.27 -30.85
C PRO A 12 5.78 0.52 -29.64
N ALA A 13 5.72 -0.81 -29.75
CA ALA A 13 5.26 -1.65 -28.65
C ALA A 13 6.07 -1.31 -27.38
N PRO A 14 5.41 -1.13 -26.22
CA PRO A 14 6.10 -0.79 -24.99
C PRO A 14 7.17 -1.85 -24.70
N ILE A 15 8.42 -1.40 -24.54
CA ILE A 15 9.55 -2.27 -24.22
C ILE A 15 9.31 -2.84 -22.83
N LYS A 16 9.27 -4.18 -22.74
CA LYS A 16 9.18 -4.86 -21.45
C LYS A 16 10.42 -4.60 -20.61
N VAL A 17 10.20 -4.17 -19.38
CA VAL A 17 11.25 -3.82 -18.42
C VAL A 17 11.65 -5.07 -17.65
N LYS A 18 12.94 -5.43 -17.71
CA LYS A 18 13.53 -6.44 -16.84
C LYS A 18 13.80 -5.85 -15.45
N LEU A 19 13.39 -6.56 -14.42
CA LEU A 19 13.58 -6.17 -13.02
C LEU A 19 14.84 -6.82 -12.44
N SER A 20 15.46 -6.16 -11.48
CA SER A 20 16.41 -6.78 -10.56
C SER A 20 15.69 -7.68 -9.55
N PRO A 21 16.36 -8.66 -8.92
CA PRO A 21 15.73 -9.53 -7.93
C PRO A 21 15.07 -8.80 -6.76
N VAL A 22 15.60 -7.62 -6.39
CA VAL A 22 14.99 -6.78 -5.34
C VAL A 22 13.71 -6.13 -5.85
N GLU A 23 13.70 -5.63 -7.09
CA GLU A 23 12.53 -5.03 -7.73
C GLU A 23 11.40 -6.05 -7.98
N GLU A 24 11.73 -7.31 -8.26
CA GLU A 24 10.72 -8.36 -8.46
C GLU A 24 9.82 -8.54 -7.24
N THR A 25 10.36 -8.44 -6.02
CA THR A 25 9.57 -8.57 -4.78
C THR A 25 8.52 -7.47 -4.62
N MET A 26 8.72 -6.30 -5.25
CA MET A 26 7.80 -5.17 -5.20
C MET A 26 6.60 -5.31 -6.14
N VAL A 27 6.64 -6.27 -7.07
CA VAL A 27 5.58 -6.53 -8.05
C VAL A 27 4.58 -7.59 -7.57
N LEU A 28 4.88 -8.28 -6.45
CA LEU A 28 3.99 -9.30 -5.90
C LEU A 28 2.58 -8.75 -5.55
N THR A 29 2.52 -7.61 -4.87
CA THR A 29 1.24 -6.98 -4.52
C THR A 29 0.49 -6.50 -5.75
N LEU A 30 1.21 -5.99 -6.76
CA LEU A 30 0.64 -5.58 -8.04
C LEU A 30 0.00 -6.76 -8.79
N TRP A 31 0.67 -7.92 -8.81
CA TRP A 31 0.15 -9.14 -9.43
C TRP A 31 -1.14 -9.63 -8.77
N SER A 32 -1.16 -9.62 -7.43
CA SER A 32 -2.34 -10.02 -6.65
C SER A 32 -3.54 -9.10 -6.93
N ARG A 33 -3.29 -7.80 -7.05
CA ARG A 33 -4.32 -6.80 -7.41
C ARG A 33 -4.82 -6.95 -8.85
N ALA A 34 -3.96 -7.30 -9.80
CA ALA A 34 -4.38 -7.57 -11.17
C ALA A 34 -5.26 -8.84 -11.28
N ARG A 35 -4.93 -9.89 -10.52
CA ARG A 35 -5.77 -11.10 -10.43
C ARG A 35 -7.13 -10.82 -9.82
N ASP A 36 -7.17 -10.03 -8.74
CA ASP A 36 -8.42 -9.57 -8.14
C ASP A 36 -9.28 -8.79 -9.16
N ALA A 37 -8.68 -7.82 -9.84
CA ALA A 37 -9.37 -7.00 -10.85
C ALA A 37 -9.93 -7.83 -12.03
N ALA A 38 -9.24 -8.91 -12.42
CA ALA A 38 -9.68 -9.82 -13.46
C ALA A 38 -10.68 -10.89 -12.98
N SER A 39 -10.93 -10.97 -11.66
CA SER A 39 -11.86 -11.96 -11.10
C SER A 39 -13.32 -11.59 -11.39
N PRO A 40 -14.26 -12.56 -11.34
CA PRO A 40 -15.68 -12.26 -11.54
C PRO A 40 -16.30 -11.31 -10.50
N ASN A 41 -15.73 -11.26 -9.29
CA ASN A 41 -16.21 -10.46 -8.16
C ASN A 41 -15.02 -9.76 -7.50
N PRO A 42 -14.45 -8.71 -8.13
CA PRO A 42 -13.27 -8.03 -7.61
C PRO A 42 -13.54 -7.38 -6.25
N VAL A 43 -12.61 -7.51 -5.33
CA VAL A 43 -12.67 -6.89 -4.00
C VAL A 43 -12.20 -5.44 -4.08
N LEU A 44 -10.98 -5.21 -4.57
CA LEU A 44 -10.38 -3.88 -4.76
C LEU A 44 -10.68 -3.35 -6.16
N GLY A 45 -10.56 -4.21 -7.18
CA GLY A 45 -10.81 -3.82 -8.57
C GLY A 45 -9.79 -2.82 -9.11
N ASP A 46 -8.49 -2.99 -8.81
CA ASP A 46 -7.44 -2.13 -9.33
C ASP A 46 -7.22 -2.37 -10.84
N ILE A 47 -8.00 -1.66 -11.66
CA ILE A 47 -7.98 -1.79 -13.12
C ILE A 47 -6.66 -1.35 -13.75
N HIS A 48 -5.82 -0.60 -13.02
CA HIS A 48 -4.55 -0.12 -13.54
C HIS A 48 -3.42 -1.15 -13.38
N ALA A 49 -3.56 -2.09 -12.43
CA ALA A 49 -2.51 -3.04 -12.08
C ALA A 49 -2.04 -3.89 -13.27
N GLN A 50 -2.98 -4.39 -14.09
CA GLN A 50 -2.65 -5.19 -15.27
C GLN A 50 -1.83 -4.41 -16.29
N GLY A 51 -2.20 -3.16 -16.56
CA GLY A 51 -1.47 -2.31 -17.53
C GLY A 51 -0.03 -2.02 -17.12
N ILE A 52 0.28 -2.04 -15.82
CA ILE A 52 1.65 -1.95 -15.32
C ILE A 52 2.38 -3.30 -15.47
N LEU A 53 1.73 -4.42 -15.17
CA LEU A 53 2.31 -5.76 -15.34
C LEU A 53 2.65 -6.09 -16.79
N ASP A 54 1.83 -5.64 -17.75
CA ASP A 54 2.06 -5.86 -19.18
C ASP A 54 3.39 -5.23 -19.66
N ARG A 55 3.90 -4.24 -18.93
CA ARG A 55 5.18 -3.55 -19.18
C ARG A 55 6.37 -4.23 -18.50
N VAL A 56 6.15 -5.24 -17.67
CA VAL A 56 7.20 -5.97 -16.96
C VAL A 56 7.52 -7.27 -17.71
N ASP A 57 8.82 -7.57 -17.85
CA ASP A 57 9.23 -8.90 -18.29
C ASP A 57 9.07 -9.88 -17.14
N THR A 58 7.98 -10.64 -17.16
CA THR A 58 7.66 -11.62 -16.11
C THR A 58 8.34 -12.98 -16.30
N SER A 59 9.11 -13.17 -17.38
CA SER A 59 9.71 -14.46 -17.73
C SER A 59 10.77 -14.95 -16.74
N SER A 60 11.37 -14.05 -15.95
CA SER A 60 12.38 -14.37 -14.93
C SER A 60 11.81 -14.63 -13.54
N PHE A 61 10.52 -14.37 -13.31
CA PHE A 61 9.96 -14.46 -11.97
C PHE A 61 9.87 -15.92 -11.51
N SER A 62 10.31 -16.17 -10.27
CA SER A 62 10.18 -17.49 -9.66
C SER A 62 8.72 -17.83 -9.38
N PRO A 63 8.24 -19.06 -9.68
CA PRO A 63 6.93 -19.55 -9.26
C PRO A 63 6.69 -19.48 -7.74
N THR A 64 7.75 -19.43 -6.93
CA THR A 64 7.65 -19.29 -5.47
C THR A 64 7.30 -17.87 -5.03
N MET A 65 7.52 -16.87 -5.90
CA MET A 65 7.22 -15.47 -5.62
C MET A 65 5.71 -15.22 -5.66
N PHE A 66 4.98 -15.97 -6.50
CA PHE A 66 3.53 -15.88 -6.64
C PHE A 66 2.87 -17.09 -5.98
N PRO A 67 2.46 -17.01 -4.71
CA PRO A 67 1.75 -18.11 -4.10
C PRO A 67 0.43 -18.32 -4.87
N GLY A 68 0.26 -19.49 -5.48
CA GLY A 68 -0.94 -19.84 -6.27
C GLY A 68 -2.22 -19.99 -5.45
N ASP A 69 -2.26 -19.44 -4.23
CA ASP A 69 -3.39 -19.51 -3.31
C ASP A 69 -4.11 -18.16 -3.28
N HIS A 70 -5.37 -18.16 -3.73
CA HIS A 70 -6.21 -16.96 -3.85
C HIS A 70 -6.36 -16.17 -2.55
N ARG A 71 -6.18 -16.79 -1.38
CA ARG A 71 -6.27 -16.12 -0.09
C ARG A 71 -5.18 -15.05 0.11
N TYR A 72 -4.07 -15.13 -0.63
CA TYR A 72 -3.08 -14.03 -0.66
C TYR A 72 -3.60 -12.85 -1.45
N ASP A 73 -4.30 -13.09 -2.56
CA ASP A 73 -4.94 -12.04 -3.34
C ASP A 73 -5.97 -11.33 -2.48
N ASP A 74 -6.87 -12.09 -1.83
CA ASP A 74 -7.87 -11.56 -0.92
C ASP A 74 -7.23 -10.73 0.21
N TYR A 75 -6.19 -11.25 0.86
CA TYR A 75 -5.49 -10.52 1.93
C TYR A 75 -4.93 -9.19 1.45
N ILE A 76 -4.33 -9.15 0.27
CA ILE A 76 -3.75 -7.93 -0.30
C ILE A 76 -4.85 -6.94 -0.70
N THR A 77 -5.96 -7.42 -1.28
CA THR A 77 -7.00 -6.55 -1.82
C THR A 77 -7.97 -6.04 -0.77
N VAL A 78 -8.36 -6.84 0.22
CA VAL A 78 -9.17 -6.35 1.36
C VAL A 78 -8.41 -5.32 2.18
N ARG A 79 -7.09 -5.51 2.37
CA ARG A 79 -6.21 -4.54 3.03
C ARG A 79 -6.27 -3.20 2.33
N ALA A 80 -5.93 -3.21 1.03
CA ALA A 80 -5.88 -2.00 0.23
C ALA A 80 -7.25 -1.33 0.16
N LYS A 81 -8.35 -2.11 0.03
CA LYS A 81 -9.72 -1.60 -0.02
C LYS A 81 -10.12 -0.86 1.25
N GLN A 82 -9.84 -1.43 2.42
CA GLN A 82 -10.19 -0.79 3.69
C GLN A 82 -9.38 0.50 3.90
N LEU A 83 -8.09 0.51 3.55
CA LEU A 83 -7.29 1.74 3.58
C LEU A 83 -7.83 2.77 2.59
N ASP A 84 -8.20 2.38 1.37
CA ASP A 84 -8.81 3.25 0.35
C ASP A 84 -10.15 3.84 0.85
N GLN A 85 -10.97 3.06 1.57
CA GLN A 85 -12.21 3.53 2.18
C GLN A 85 -11.98 4.61 3.24
N TRP A 86 -11.01 4.42 4.13
CA TRP A 86 -10.66 5.45 5.10
C TRP A 86 -10.04 6.69 4.45
N CYS A 87 -9.19 6.51 3.43
CA CYS A 87 -8.65 7.63 2.67
C CYS A 87 -9.77 8.45 2.02
N LYS A 88 -10.72 7.77 1.37
CA LYS A 88 -11.88 8.41 0.75
C LYS A 88 -12.72 9.15 1.78
N ALA A 89 -13.01 8.54 2.93
CA ALA A 89 -13.78 9.18 3.99
C ALA A 89 -13.09 10.45 4.53
N PHE A 90 -11.76 10.42 4.69
CA PHE A 90 -10.99 11.60 5.07
C PHE A 90 -11.09 12.70 4.01
N LEU A 91 -10.86 12.36 2.74
CA LEU A 91 -10.93 13.32 1.62
C LEU A 91 -12.33 13.96 1.50
N GLU A 92 -13.39 13.17 1.68
CA GLU A 92 -14.78 13.65 1.66
C GLU A 92 -15.07 14.57 2.85
N ALA A 93 -14.60 14.23 4.06
CA ALA A 93 -14.77 15.06 5.25
C ALA A 93 -14.08 16.42 5.13
N HIS A 94 -12.95 16.47 4.42
CA HIS A 94 -12.15 17.67 4.20
C HIS A 94 -12.30 18.28 2.81
N ALA A 95 -13.36 17.95 2.06
CA ALA A 95 -13.55 18.43 0.68
C ALA A 95 -13.67 19.96 0.53
N HIS A 96 -13.81 20.68 1.65
CA HIS A 96 -13.99 22.13 1.72
C HIS A 96 -12.72 22.89 2.13
N GLU A 97 -11.60 22.20 2.37
CA GLU A 97 -10.34 22.80 2.79
C GLU A 97 -9.12 22.14 2.11
N PRO A 98 -7.95 22.79 2.08
CA PRO A 98 -6.71 22.14 1.64
C PRO A 98 -6.31 20.99 2.56
N VAL A 99 -5.83 19.89 1.98
CA VAL A 99 -5.29 18.75 2.73
C VAL A 99 -4.02 18.21 2.10
N ALA A 100 -3.19 17.57 2.91
CA ALA A 100 -2.05 16.78 2.45
C ALA A 100 -2.36 15.29 2.63
N VAL A 101 -2.06 14.50 1.61
CA VAL A 101 -2.03 13.04 1.70
C VAL A 101 -0.59 12.58 1.53
N LEU A 102 -0.06 11.89 2.53
CA LEU A 102 1.29 11.35 2.53
C LEU A 102 1.22 9.81 2.54
N HIS A 103 1.61 9.20 1.44
CA HIS A 103 1.62 7.77 1.27
C HIS A 103 3.04 7.22 1.39
N LEU A 104 3.34 6.65 2.57
CA LEU A 104 4.66 6.18 2.94
C LEU A 104 4.93 4.77 2.42
N ALA A 105 6.14 4.57 1.90
CA ALA A 105 6.55 3.32 1.26
C ALA A 105 5.54 2.88 0.18
N CYS A 106 5.20 3.81 -0.72
CA CYS A 106 4.11 3.64 -1.68
C CYS A 106 4.29 2.46 -2.64
N GLY A 107 5.49 1.88 -2.76
CA GLY A 107 5.77 0.69 -3.55
C GLY A 107 5.34 0.83 -5.00
N MET A 108 4.62 -0.17 -5.52
CA MET A 108 3.96 -0.13 -6.83
C MET A 108 2.45 0.13 -6.72
N ASP A 109 2.01 0.71 -5.61
CA ASP A 109 0.59 1.00 -5.37
C ASP A 109 0.11 2.17 -6.24
N LEU A 110 -1.09 2.01 -6.82
CA LEU A 110 -1.77 2.95 -7.70
C LEU A 110 -2.91 3.69 -6.98
N ARG A 111 -2.88 3.77 -5.65
CA ARG A 111 -3.91 4.43 -4.81
C ARG A 111 -4.21 5.85 -5.25
N ALA A 112 -3.19 6.62 -5.59
CA ALA A 112 -3.30 7.96 -6.17
C ALA A 112 -4.23 7.99 -7.40
N MET A 113 -4.15 6.96 -8.26
CA MET A 113 -5.02 6.84 -9.45
C MET A 113 -6.42 6.35 -9.08
N ARG A 114 -6.52 5.33 -8.21
CA ARG A 114 -7.81 4.78 -7.76
C ARG A 114 -8.67 5.81 -7.03
N LEU A 115 -8.04 6.70 -6.25
CA LEU A 115 -8.71 7.73 -5.47
C LEU A 115 -8.76 9.10 -6.16
N GLN A 116 -8.23 9.22 -7.38
CA GLN A 116 -8.30 10.46 -8.16
C GLN A 116 -9.72 11.07 -8.21
N PRO A 117 -10.82 10.30 -8.38
CA PRO A 117 -12.18 10.87 -8.38
C PRO A 117 -12.61 11.51 -7.04
N SER A 118 -11.93 11.17 -5.94
CA SER A 118 -12.14 11.75 -4.62
C SER A 118 -11.16 12.90 -4.32
N CYS A 119 -10.20 13.16 -5.21
CA CYS A 119 -9.26 14.27 -5.09
C CYS A 119 -9.81 15.51 -5.80
N GLY A 120 -9.97 16.62 -5.05
CA GLY A 120 -10.25 17.95 -5.60
C GLY A 120 -8.99 18.84 -5.67
N GLU A 121 -9.14 20.07 -6.13
CA GLU A 121 -8.02 21.01 -6.37
C GLU A 121 -7.19 21.31 -5.13
N SER A 122 -7.80 21.15 -3.95
CA SER A 122 -7.21 21.43 -2.65
C SER A 122 -6.39 20.24 -2.08
N VAL A 123 -6.31 19.11 -2.80
CA VAL A 123 -5.59 17.91 -2.35
C VAL A 123 -4.15 17.93 -2.86
N HIS A 124 -3.20 17.84 -1.94
CA HIS A 124 -1.78 17.65 -2.21
C HIS A 124 -1.35 16.23 -1.85
N TRP A 125 -1.12 15.39 -2.84
CA TRP A 125 -0.76 13.99 -2.64
C TRP A 125 0.72 13.75 -2.87
N ILE A 126 1.36 13.12 -1.90
CA ILE A 126 2.78 12.83 -1.88
C ILE A 126 2.95 11.33 -1.68
N ASP A 127 3.32 10.64 -2.75
CA ASP A 127 3.85 9.29 -2.67
C ASP A 127 5.34 9.38 -2.29
N LEU A 128 5.74 8.65 -1.25
CA LEU A 128 7.11 8.60 -0.75
C LEU A 128 7.62 7.16 -0.75
N ASP A 129 8.78 6.94 -1.36
CA ASP A 129 9.50 5.68 -1.24
C ASP A 129 10.99 5.89 -1.52
N ARG A 130 11.80 4.84 -1.32
CA ARG A 130 13.24 4.89 -1.56
C ARG A 130 13.54 5.22 -3.03
N PRO A 131 14.67 5.89 -3.32
CA PRO A 131 15.03 6.29 -4.68
C PRO A 131 14.96 5.18 -5.73
N GLU A 132 15.34 3.95 -5.37
CA GLU A 132 15.25 2.78 -6.25
C GLU A 132 13.81 2.45 -6.67
N VAL A 133 12.85 2.57 -5.75
CA VAL A 133 11.42 2.33 -6.00
C VAL A 133 10.85 3.46 -6.83
N VAL A 134 11.19 4.71 -6.52
CA VAL A 134 10.79 5.89 -7.30
C VAL A 134 11.29 5.79 -8.74
N ASN A 135 12.53 5.35 -8.94
CA ASN A 135 13.07 5.11 -10.28
C ASN A 135 12.27 4.04 -11.03
N LEU A 136 11.93 2.93 -10.36
CA LEU A 136 11.08 1.90 -10.95
C LEU A 136 9.68 2.41 -11.30
N ARG A 137 9.02 3.14 -10.39
CA ARG A 137 7.70 3.75 -10.63
C ARG A 137 7.73 4.66 -11.86
N ARG A 138 8.74 5.53 -11.99
CA ARG A 138 8.88 6.43 -13.16
C ARG A 138 9.05 5.67 -14.48
N ARG A 139 9.61 4.46 -14.46
CA ARG A 139 9.77 3.61 -15.65
C ARG A 139 8.48 2.89 -16.03
N LEU A 140 7.66 2.51 -15.04
CA LEU A 140 6.53 1.61 -15.25
C LEU A 140 5.17 2.33 -15.24
N ILE A 141 4.96 3.22 -14.28
CA ILE A 141 3.70 3.89 -14.01
C ILE A 141 3.67 5.19 -14.81
N PRO A 142 2.68 5.36 -15.72
CA PRO A 142 2.43 6.68 -16.32
C PRO A 142 2.27 7.70 -15.21
N ASP A 143 2.93 8.84 -15.32
CA ASP A 143 2.77 9.93 -14.35
C ASP A 143 1.26 10.19 -14.16
N PRO A 144 0.70 10.04 -12.94
CA PRO A 144 -0.73 10.25 -12.68
C PRO A 144 -1.23 11.62 -13.15
N ILE A 145 -0.32 12.57 -13.35
CA ILE A 145 -0.56 13.93 -13.85
C ILE A 145 -0.78 13.97 -15.38
N ARG A 146 -0.34 12.96 -16.13
CA ARG A 146 -0.32 12.95 -17.61
C ARG A 146 -1.52 12.28 -18.28
N ALA A 147 -2.54 11.88 -17.54
CA ALA A 147 -3.82 11.52 -18.16
C ALA A 147 -4.37 12.76 -18.90
N GLU A 148 -4.53 12.60 -20.21
CA GLU A 148 -4.64 13.64 -21.24
C GLU A 148 -5.78 14.67 -21.02
N GLY A 149 -5.48 15.95 -21.34
CA GLY A 149 -6.49 16.96 -21.69
C GLY A 149 -7.12 17.74 -20.53
N GLU A 150 -6.62 18.96 -20.30
CA GLU A 150 -7.41 20.11 -19.82
C GLU A 150 -8.24 19.95 -18.52
N ASN A 151 -7.57 19.81 -17.37
CA ASN A 151 -7.77 20.60 -16.15
C ASN A 151 -6.99 19.94 -15.01
N ARG A 152 -6.10 20.68 -14.36
CA ARG A 152 -5.42 20.21 -13.14
C ARG A 152 -6.46 20.07 -12.02
N VAL A 153 -6.89 18.85 -11.72
CA VAL A 153 -7.86 18.64 -10.64
C VAL A 153 -7.17 18.49 -9.28
N TRP A 154 -5.86 18.22 -9.17
CA TRP A 154 -5.14 18.06 -7.89
C TRP A 154 -3.60 18.08 -8.05
N ASP A 155 -2.84 18.30 -6.96
CA ASP A 155 -1.37 18.32 -6.93
C ASP A 155 -0.80 16.96 -6.50
N TYR A 156 -0.03 16.29 -7.37
CA TYR A 156 0.61 15.01 -7.09
C TYR A 156 2.13 15.13 -7.14
N ARG A 157 2.83 14.50 -6.19
CA ARG A 157 4.29 14.42 -6.12
C ARG A 157 4.75 13.01 -5.78
N LEU A 158 5.87 12.62 -6.40
CA LEU A 158 6.59 11.38 -6.09
C LEU A 158 7.99 11.71 -5.55
N LEU A 159 8.19 11.51 -4.25
CA LEU A 159 9.40 11.84 -3.52
C LEU A 159 10.28 10.60 -3.27
N GLY A 160 11.57 10.71 -3.61
CA GLY A 160 12.56 9.66 -3.40
C GLY A 160 13.34 9.86 -2.10
N ALA A 161 12.93 9.18 -1.02
CA ALA A 161 13.59 9.24 0.28
C ALA A 161 13.31 7.96 1.10
N SER A 162 14.21 7.62 2.02
CA SER A 162 13.89 6.59 3.02
C SER A 162 13.01 7.19 4.10
N VAL A 163 12.01 6.44 4.59
CA VAL A 163 11.18 6.88 5.73
C VAL A 163 12.00 7.15 6.99
N SER A 164 13.17 6.52 7.10
CA SER A 164 14.11 6.71 8.20
C SER A 164 14.87 8.05 8.11
N ASP A 165 15.03 8.61 6.92
CA ASP A 165 15.69 9.91 6.73
C ASP A 165 14.84 11.01 7.36
N GLU A 166 15.44 12.13 7.78
CA GLU A 166 14.69 13.21 8.43
C GLU A 166 14.16 14.25 7.44
N SER A 167 14.87 14.47 6.33
CA SER A 167 14.64 15.63 5.46
C SER A 167 13.37 15.58 4.62
N TRP A 168 12.77 14.41 4.41
CA TRP A 168 11.60 14.29 3.55
C TRP A 168 10.34 14.92 4.16
N ILE A 169 10.28 15.03 5.50
CA ILE A 169 9.10 15.56 6.20
C ILE A 169 8.91 17.06 5.89
N ASP A 170 10.00 17.78 5.63
CA ASP A 170 9.97 19.22 5.31
C ASP A 170 9.28 19.51 3.95
N GLU A 171 9.17 18.51 3.08
CA GLU A 171 8.46 18.60 1.80
C GLU A 171 6.93 18.40 1.95
N VAL A 172 6.47 18.01 3.14
CA VAL A 172 5.05 17.77 3.44
C VAL A 172 4.44 19.06 4.02
N PRO A 173 3.35 19.59 3.46
CA PRO A 173 2.67 20.75 4.03
C PRO A 173 2.23 20.52 5.48
N GLN A 174 2.55 21.45 6.38
CA GLN A 174 2.25 21.39 7.82
C GLN A 174 1.05 22.26 8.25
N ASP A 175 0.59 23.14 7.35
CA ASP A 175 -0.44 24.16 7.60
C ASP A 175 -1.88 23.66 7.35
N ARG A 176 -2.07 22.35 7.25
CA ARG A 176 -3.33 21.71 6.85
C ARG A 176 -3.48 20.31 7.45
N PRO A 177 -4.70 19.75 7.47
CA PRO A 177 -4.90 18.35 7.88
C PRO A 177 -4.06 17.39 7.04
N LEU A 178 -3.42 16.44 7.72
CA LEU A 178 -2.56 15.43 7.10
C LEU A 178 -3.19 14.05 7.20
N LEU A 179 -3.42 13.40 6.05
CA LEU A 179 -3.69 11.97 5.98
C LEU A 179 -2.40 11.22 5.68
N VAL A 180 -1.97 10.36 6.59
CA VAL A 180 -0.85 9.44 6.37
C VAL A 180 -1.40 8.06 6.03
N VAL A 181 -0.93 7.49 4.92
CA VAL A 181 -1.23 6.11 4.51
C VAL A 181 0.05 5.30 4.58
N ALA A 182 0.03 4.20 5.32
CA ALA A 182 1.19 3.30 5.45
C ALA A 182 0.75 1.83 5.31
N GLU A 183 0.78 1.32 4.08
CA GLU A 183 0.45 -0.08 3.76
C GLU A 183 1.73 -0.92 3.63
N GLY A 184 1.85 -1.99 4.40
CA GLY A 184 2.99 -2.89 4.37
C GLY A 184 4.30 -2.25 4.81
N LEU A 185 4.26 -1.24 5.69
CA LEU A 185 5.46 -0.52 6.15
C LEU A 185 5.85 -0.87 7.59
N PHE A 186 4.98 -0.52 8.55
CA PHE A 186 5.26 -0.63 9.98
C PHE A 186 5.68 -2.04 10.45
N PRO A 187 5.15 -3.15 9.90
CA PRO A 187 5.62 -4.49 10.26
C PRO A 187 7.11 -4.74 10.06
N TYR A 188 7.79 -3.98 9.19
CA TYR A 188 9.20 -4.14 8.84
C TYR A 188 10.14 -3.16 9.56
N LEU A 189 9.58 -2.20 10.29
CA LEU A 189 10.33 -1.28 11.14
C LEU A 189 10.56 -1.92 12.51
N SER A 190 11.70 -1.64 13.14
CA SER A 190 11.86 -1.92 14.56
C SER A 190 10.87 -1.08 15.38
N PRO A 191 10.52 -1.49 16.62
CA PRO A 191 9.65 -0.70 17.47
C PRO A 191 10.15 0.74 17.66
N GLU A 192 11.46 0.95 17.74
CA GLU A 192 12.07 2.29 17.86
C GLU A 192 11.90 3.12 16.60
N GLU A 193 12.18 2.56 15.42
CA GLU A 193 11.97 3.23 14.12
C GLU A 193 10.49 3.59 13.93
N ALA A 194 9.59 2.66 14.23
CA ALA A 194 8.15 2.86 14.11
C ALA A 194 7.63 3.97 15.04
N THR A 195 7.97 3.92 16.33
CA THR A 195 7.53 4.94 17.28
C THR A 195 8.17 6.31 16.99
N THR A 196 9.41 6.35 16.49
CA THR A 196 10.06 7.59 16.05
C THR A 196 9.33 8.19 14.85
N LEU A 197 8.99 7.39 13.85
CA LEU A 197 8.24 7.82 12.68
C LEU A 197 6.85 8.36 13.06
N LEU A 198 6.09 7.63 13.88
CA LEU A 198 4.77 8.08 14.37
C LEU A 198 4.86 9.42 15.12
N ARG A 199 5.84 9.59 16.02
CA ARG A 199 6.05 10.86 16.72
C ARG A 199 6.42 11.99 15.76
N ARG A 200 7.23 11.71 14.74
CA ARG A 200 7.62 12.71 13.73
C ARG A 200 6.39 13.19 12.96
N LEU A 201 5.57 12.27 12.47
CA LEU A 201 4.33 12.57 11.74
C LEU A 201 3.37 13.41 12.59
N VAL A 202 3.10 12.97 13.82
CA VAL A 202 2.18 13.68 14.73
C VAL A 202 2.72 15.05 15.09
N LYS A 203 4.04 15.21 15.29
CA LYS A 203 4.65 16.52 15.58
C LYS A 203 4.61 17.48 14.40
N HIS A 204 4.66 16.97 13.17
CA HIS A 204 4.73 17.77 11.95
C HIS A 204 3.42 18.48 11.64
N ALA A 205 2.29 17.78 11.73
CA ALA A 205 0.98 18.35 11.47
C ALA A 205 0.19 18.62 12.77
N SER A 206 -0.60 19.69 12.76
CA SER A 206 -1.43 20.08 13.90
C SER A 206 -2.64 19.17 14.09
N SER A 207 -3.17 18.61 12.99
CA SER A 207 -4.23 17.61 12.98
C SER A 207 -4.10 16.64 11.82
N GLY A 208 -4.70 15.46 11.94
CA GLY A 208 -4.69 14.50 10.85
C GLY A 208 -5.17 13.10 11.20
N GLN A 209 -4.98 12.19 10.24
CA GLN A 209 -5.23 10.77 10.40
C GLN A 209 -4.01 9.94 9.96
N ILE A 210 -3.80 8.80 10.61
CA ILE A 210 -2.86 7.78 10.17
C ILE A 210 -3.65 6.50 9.93
N VAL A 211 -3.63 6.01 8.70
CA VAL A 211 -4.21 4.71 8.34
C VAL A 211 -3.07 3.75 8.00
N MET A 212 -3.02 2.61 8.70
CA MET A 212 -1.91 1.69 8.61
C MET A 212 -2.31 0.23 8.86
N ASP A 213 -1.52 -0.71 8.37
CA ASP A 213 -1.60 -2.11 8.77
C ASP A 213 -0.53 -2.50 9.79
N THR A 214 -0.88 -3.44 10.65
CA THR A 214 0.02 -4.11 11.59
C THR A 214 -0.07 -5.62 11.43
N VAL A 215 0.93 -6.30 11.96
CA VAL A 215 0.92 -7.75 12.15
C VAL A 215 0.98 -8.05 13.64
N GLY A 216 0.35 -9.14 14.06
CA GLY A 216 0.41 -9.61 15.43
C GLY A 216 1.78 -10.17 15.79
N THR A 217 2.11 -10.20 17.07
CA THR A 217 3.39 -10.75 17.58
C THR A 217 3.59 -12.22 17.20
N ILE A 218 2.50 -12.95 16.98
CA ILE A 218 2.56 -14.32 16.49
C ILE A 218 3.27 -14.41 15.13
N LEU A 219 2.99 -13.50 14.19
CA LEU A 219 3.63 -13.51 12.88
C LEU A 219 5.10 -13.09 12.98
N THR A 220 5.41 -12.09 13.79
CA THR A 220 6.81 -11.65 13.95
C THR A 220 7.69 -12.75 14.56
N ARG A 221 7.16 -13.50 15.53
CA ARG A 221 7.87 -14.61 16.19
C ARG A 221 8.10 -15.82 15.29
N TYR A 222 7.18 -16.09 14.37
CA TYR A 222 7.19 -17.32 13.55
C TYR A 222 7.42 -17.06 12.04
N HIS A 223 7.76 -15.82 11.64
CA HIS A 223 7.93 -15.47 10.22
C HIS A 223 8.94 -16.34 9.47
N SER A 224 9.99 -16.82 10.14
CA SER A 224 11.00 -17.71 9.55
C SER A 224 10.45 -19.07 9.09
N PHE A 225 9.30 -19.50 9.64
CA PHE A 225 8.63 -20.73 9.24
C PHE A 225 7.64 -20.52 8.08
N MET A 226 7.29 -19.28 7.76
CA MET A 226 6.28 -18.93 6.77
C MET A 226 6.80 -19.13 5.35
N PRO A 227 6.10 -19.91 4.48
CA PRO A 227 6.52 -20.12 3.10
C PRO A 227 6.70 -18.82 2.30
N LEU A 228 5.83 -17.83 2.55
CA LEU A 228 5.88 -16.52 1.89
C LEU A 228 7.23 -15.82 2.06
N PHE A 229 7.86 -15.95 3.24
CA PHE A 229 9.13 -15.29 3.56
C PHE A 229 10.37 -16.12 3.18
N ARG A 230 10.20 -17.34 2.65
CA ARG A 230 11.34 -18.17 2.22
C ARG A 230 11.97 -17.59 0.96
N GLY A 231 13.26 -17.28 1.02
CA GLY A 231 14.02 -16.72 -0.10
C GLY A 231 13.88 -15.20 -0.25
N MET A 232 13.06 -14.54 0.57
CA MET A 232 13.04 -13.07 0.67
C MET A 232 13.95 -12.60 1.80
N SER A 233 14.66 -11.49 1.62
CA SER A 233 15.48 -10.85 2.66
C SER A 233 14.63 -10.03 3.65
N VAL A 234 13.35 -10.35 3.78
CA VAL A 234 12.35 -9.58 4.51
C VAL A 234 12.15 -10.17 5.91
N ARG A 235 12.20 -9.34 6.94
CA ARG A 235 11.96 -9.74 8.34
C ARG A 235 10.91 -8.85 8.98
N LEU A 236 9.88 -9.45 9.56
CA LEU A 236 8.93 -8.75 10.41
C LEU A 236 9.62 -8.41 11.74
N LYS A 237 9.60 -7.13 12.12
CA LYS A 237 10.35 -6.60 13.26
C LYS A 237 9.47 -6.05 14.37
N TRP A 238 8.25 -5.62 14.06
CA TRP A 238 7.32 -5.06 15.03
C TRP A 238 5.96 -5.74 14.96
N GLY A 239 5.57 -6.36 16.07
CA GLY A 239 4.27 -6.98 16.27
C GLY A 239 3.42 -6.08 17.15
N VAL A 240 2.14 -5.93 16.81
CA VAL A 240 1.15 -5.15 17.54
C VAL A 240 -0.05 -6.06 17.76
N ASP A 241 -0.37 -6.35 19.01
CA ASP A 241 -1.55 -7.15 19.37
C ASP A 241 -2.71 -6.30 19.90
N ASP A 242 -2.46 -5.02 20.21
CA ASP A 242 -3.45 -4.05 20.65
C ASP A 242 -3.16 -2.68 20.00
N GLY A 243 -4.13 -2.13 19.26
CA GLY A 243 -4.01 -0.82 18.62
C GLY A 243 -3.76 0.32 19.61
N GLU A 244 -4.20 0.19 20.87
CA GLU A 244 -3.98 1.19 21.92
C GLU A 244 -2.51 1.31 22.33
N GLU A 245 -1.68 0.30 22.05
CA GLU A 245 -0.22 0.41 22.20
C GLU A 245 0.37 1.41 21.22
N VAL A 246 -0.20 1.51 20.01
CA VAL A 246 0.24 2.45 18.97
C VAL A 246 -0.19 3.87 19.33
N ALA A 247 -1.43 4.06 19.82
CA ALA A 247 -1.92 5.37 20.25
C ALA A 247 -1.06 5.96 21.39
N ARG A 248 -0.60 5.13 22.33
CA ARG A 248 0.27 5.56 23.46
C ARG A 248 1.63 6.14 23.06
N VAL A 249 2.02 6.06 21.79
CA VAL A 249 3.30 6.60 21.29
C VAL A 249 3.40 8.12 21.44
N HIS A 250 2.28 8.84 21.37
CA HIS A 250 2.23 10.29 21.50
C HIS A 250 0.92 10.77 22.17
N PRO A 251 0.94 11.77 23.08
CA PRO A 251 -0.27 12.20 23.81
C PRO A 251 -1.43 12.74 22.95
N ARG A 252 -1.14 13.20 21.74
CA ARG A 252 -2.17 13.64 20.77
C ARG A 252 -2.73 12.50 19.91
N LEU A 253 -2.08 11.35 19.87
CA LEU A 253 -2.46 10.26 18.98
C LEU A 253 -3.51 9.38 19.67
N CYS A 254 -4.67 9.23 19.03
CA CYS A 254 -5.81 8.46 19.54
C CYS A 254 -6.17 7.35 18.54
N LEU A 255 -6.53 6.18 19.05
CA LEU A 255 -7.09 5.11 18.21
C LEU A 255 -8.57 5.42 17.92
N ALA A 256 -8.89 5.64 16.66
CA ALA A 256 -10.26 5.89 16.23
C ALA A 256 -10.98 4.59 15.84
N GLU A 257 -10.26 3.66 15.20
CA GLU A 257 -10.83 2.42 14.71
C GLU A 257 -9.79 1.31 14.58
N THR A 258 -10.21 0.07 14.87
CA THR A 258 -9.44 -1.15 14.60
C THR A 258 -10.30 -2.09 13.78
N VAL A 259 -9.76 -2.57 12.67
CA VAL A 259 -10.38 -3.61 11.83
C VAL A 259 -9.45 -4.81 11.79
N LEU A 260 -9.94 -5.99 12.17
CA LEU A 260 -9.14 -7.21 12.13
C LEU A 260 -9.21 -7.82 10.73
N PHE A 261 -8.10 -8.37 10.23
CA PHE A 261 -8.11 -8.99 8.89
C PHE A 261 -9.12 -10.15 8.76
N GLN A 262 -9.30 -10.92 9.84
CA GLN A 262 -10.26 -12.02 9.89
C GLN A 262 -11.71 -11.56 9.65
N ASP A 263 -12.04 -10.29 9.94
CA ASP A 263 -13.38 -9.74 9.78
C ASP A 263 -13.62 -9.25 8.35
N LEU A 264 -12.54 -9.02 7.58
CA LEU A 264 -12.59 -8.60 6.18
C LEU A 264 -12.56 -9.76 5.19
N LEU A 265 -11.95 -10.89 5.58
CA LEU A 265 -11.75 -12.03 4.69
C LEU A 265 -12.96 -12.97 4.67
N PRO A 266 -13.34 -13.49 3.49
CA PRO A 266 -14.47 -14.41 3.39
C PRO A 266 -14.16 -15.75 4.07
N GLY A 267 -15.15 -16.28 4.79
CA GLY A 267 -15.10 -17.60 5.43
C GLY A 267 -14.95 -17.54 6.95
N ILE A 268 -14.56 -18.67 7.57
CA ILE A 268 -14.46 -18.79 9.02
C ILE A 268 -13.08 -19.38 9.36
N PHE A 269 -12.37 -18.76 10.31
CA PHE A 269 -11.07 -19.23 10.81
C PHE A 269 -10.03 -19.42 9.67
N ALA A 270 -9.54 -20.65 9.50
CA ALA A 270 -8.47 -21.02 8.57
C ALA A 270 -8.73 -20.69 7.09
N SER A 271 -10.00 -20.65 6.67
CA SER A 271 -10.37 -20.30 5.30
C SER A 271 -10.28 -18.78 5.06
N ALA A 272 -10.36 -17.99 6.13
CA ALA A 272 -10.32 -16.53 6.13
C ALA A 272 -8.96 -15.98 6.62
N ALA A 273 -7.89 -16.79 6.52
CA ALA A 273 -6.53 -16.33 6.77
C ALA A 273 -5.65 -16.73 5.59
N PRO A 274 -4.77 -15.85 5.09
CA PRO A 274 -3.73 -16.25 4.16
C PRO A 274 -2.93 -17.41 4.79
N PRO A 275 -2.49 -18.42 4.01
CA PRO A 275 -1.79 -19.58 4.54
C PRO A 275 -0.34 -19.23 4.92
N CYS A 276 -0.20 -18.24 5.80
CA CYS A 276 1.03 -17.69 6.34
C CYS A 276 1.92 -18.80 6.89
N LEU A 277 1.35 -19.81 7.56
CA LEU A 277 2.08 -20.96 8.10
C LEU A 277 1.87 -22.24 7.26
N GLY A 278 1.46 -22.10 6.00
CA GLY A 278 1.14 -23.22 5.11
C GLY A 278 0.02 -24.10 5.69
N ILE A 279 0.21 -25.41 5.67
CA ILE A 279 -0.75 -26.41 6.19
C ILE A 279 -1.03 -26.27 7.69
N LEU A 280 -0.19 -25.56 8.45
CA LEU A 280 -0.37 -25.34 9.89
C LEU A 280 -1.31 -24.17 10.20
N THR A 281 -1.58 -23.29 9.22
CA THR A 281 -2.45 -22.11 9.39
C THR A 281 -3.79 -22.44 10.04
N PRO A 282 -4.51 -23.52 9.67
CA PRO A 282 -5.76 -23.87 10.34
C PRO A 282 -5.62 -24.14 11.83
N VAL A 283 -4.57 -24.85 12.24
CA VAL A 283 -4.33 -25.20 13.64
C VAL A 283 -4.02 -23.95 14.46
N PHE A 284 -3.15 -23.07 13.94
CA PHE A 284 -2.79 -21.83 14.62
C PHE A 284 -3.96 -20.83 14.66
N SER A 285 -4.87 -20.87 13.67
CA SER A 285 -6.06 -20.01 13.64
C SER A 285 -7.04 -20.23 14.80
N LEU A 286 -6.91 -21.34 15.52
CA LEU A 286 -7.70 -21.63 16.72
C LEU A 286 -7.15 -20.97 17.99
N LEU A 287 -5.89 -20.49 17.97
CA LEU A 287 -5.29 -19.83 19.12
C LEU A 287 -5.90 -18.43 19.30
N PRO A 288 -6.23 -18.00 20.53
CA PRO A 288 -6.74 -16.64 20.77
C PRO A 288 -5.80 -15.54 20.24
N SER A 289 -4.49 -15.76 20.33
CA SER A 289 -3.46 -14.85 19.80
C SER A 289 -3.45 -14.73 18.28
N TRP A 290 -4.17 -15.60 17.56
CA TRP A 290 -4.32 -15.49 16.12
C TRP A 290 -5.35 -14.42 15.75
N ARG A 291 -6.27 -14.02 16.63
CA ARG A 291 -7.29 -13.01 16.31
C ARG A 291 -6.68 -11.69 15.82
N THR A 292 -5.50 -11.37 16.33
CA THR A 292 -4.74 -10.15 16.04
C THR A 292 -3.58 -10.42 15.08
N TYR A 293 -3.60 -11.53 14.30
CA TYR A 293 -2.49 -11.89 13.40
C TYR A 293 -2.15 -10.76 12.41
N GLY A 294 -3.13 -9.94 12.07
CA GLY A 294 -2.91 -8.59 11.58
C GLY A 294 -4.15 -7.72 11.77
N MET A 295 -3.92 -6.42 11.79
CA MET A 295 -4.95 -5.43 12.02
C MET A 295 -4.74 -4.26 11.07
N LEU A 296 -5.82 -3.52 10.84
CA LEU A 296 -5.80 -2.21 10.23
C LEU A 296 -6.22 -1.21 11.30
N LEU A 297 -5.43 -0.16 11.43
CA LEU A 297 -5.64 0.88 12.43
C LEU A 297 -5.90 2.19 11.72
N ARG A 298 -6.94 2.89 12.18
CA ARG A 298 -7.16 4.31 11.90
C ARG A 298 -6.94 5.08 13.18
N LEU A 299 -5.94 5.95 13.16
CA LEU A 299 -5.57 6.82 14.28
C LEU A 299 -5.85 8.28 13.89
N GLU A 300 -6.14 9.11 14.89
CA GLU A 300 -6.40 10.55 14.76
C GLU A 300 -5.44 11.33 15.66
N PHE A 301 -5.03 12.53 15.25
CA PHE A 301 -4.16 13.41 16.04
C PHE A 301 -4.36 14.89 15.74
#